data_AF-A7EJF1-F1
#
_entry.id   AF-A7EJF1-F1
#
_cell.length_a   1.000
_cell.length_b   1.000
_cell.length_c   1.000
_cell.angle_alpha   90.00
_cell.angle_beta   90.00
_cell.angle_gamma   90.00
#
_symmetry.space_group_name_H-M   'P 1'
#
loop_
_entity.id
_entity.type
_entity.pdbx_description
1 polymer ?
#
loop_
_entity_poly.entity_id
_entity_poly.type
_entity_poly.pdbx_seq_one_letter_code
_entity_poly.pdbx_strand_id
1 'polypeptide(L)'
;MYDTARSRAEIHTFTEPKEVLLVSSNGQIMEGSLTTPFFYRDRKWVTPSEECGGQIGTTRRWALEKGTQTTIPITSLTENEECWISNGVRGFTFGRIKFLS
;
A
#
# COMPACT_ATOMS: atom_id res chain seq x y z
N MET A 1 -10.84 9.38 -7.52
CA MET A 1 -9.46 9.27 -6.99
C MET A 1 -8.83 7.94 -7.40
N TYR A 2 -9.38 6.80 -6.97
CA TYR A 2 -8.86 5.46 -7.27
C TYR A 2 -8.80 5.12 -8.77
N ASP A 3 -9.87 5.39 -9.53
CA ASP A 3 -9.92 5.09 -10.98
C ASP A 3 -8.88 5.87 -11.78
N THR A 4 -8.68 7.15 -11.43
CA THR A 4 -7.66 8.00 -12.03
C THR A 4 -6.26 7.50 -11.70
N ALA A 5 -6.02 7.04 -10.47
CA ALA A 5 -4.73 6.48 -10.07
C ALA A 5 -4.42 5.18 -10.85
N ARG A 6 -5.39 4.27 -10.95
CA ARG A 6 -5.27 3.04 -11.74
C ARG A 6 -5.05 3.32 -13.23
N SER A 7 -5.75 4.30 -13.79
CA SER A 7 -5.56 4.72 -15.19
C SER A 7 -4.15 5.24 -15.44
N ARG A 8 -3.57 6.05 -14.55
CA ARG A 8 -2.18 6.53 -14.66
C ARG A 8 -1.15 5.42 -14.53
N ALA A 9 -1.46 4.39 -13.76
CA ALA A 9 -0.60 3.21 -13.58
C ALA A 9 -0.84 2.13 -14.64
N GLU A 10 -1.66 2.40 -15.66
CA GLU A 10 -2.01 1.45 -16.73
C GLU A 10 -2.57 0.13 -16.16
N ILE A 11 -3.44 0.24 -15.14
CA ILE A 11 -4.19 -0.87 -14.55
C ILE A 11 -5.61 -0.82 -15.11
N HIS A 12 -5.92 -1.72 -16.03
CA HIS A 12 -7.18 -1.76 -16.77
C HIS A 12 -8.21 -2.67 -16.11
N THR A 13 -7.76 -3.72 -15.43
CA THR A 13 -8.63 -4.70 -14.77
C THR A 13 -8.23 -4.92 -13.33
N PHE A 14 -9.17 -5.40 -12.52
CA PHE A 14 -8.92 -5.69 -11.11
C PHE A 14 -8.08 -6.96 -10.91
N THR A 15 -7.92 -7.81 -11.92
CA THR A 15 -7.20 -9.09 -11.82
C THR A 15 -5.74 -9.00 -12.24
N GLU A 16 -5.29 -7.85 -12.74
CA GLU A 16 -3.88 -7.64 -13.06
C GLU A 16 -2.99 -7.81 -11.81
N PRO A 17 -1.78 -8.38 -11.95
CA PRO A 17 -0.82 -8.50 -10.86
C PRO A 17 -0.09 -7.16 -10.61
N LYS A 18 -0.84 -6.06 -10.62
CA LYS A 18 -0.38 -4.70 -10.43
C LYS A 18 -1.28 -3.99 -9.42
N GLU A 19 -0.68 -3.08 -8.67
CA GLU A 19 -1.37 -2.19 -7.76
C GLU A 19 -0.69 -0.82 -7.82
N VAL A 20 -1.46 0.22 -7.55
CA VAL A 20 -0.95 1.59 -7.44
C VAL A 20 -1.11 2.09 -6.01
N LEU A 21 -0.02 2.62 -5.45
CA LEU A 21 -0.05 3.25 -4.14
C LEU A 21 -0.55 4.69 -4.26
N LEU A 22 -1.40 5.08 -3.32
CA LEU A 22 -1.92 6.42 -3.16
C LEU A 22 -1.14 7.15 -2.07
N VAL A 23 -0.87 8.41 -2.33
CA VAL A 23 -0.06 9.27 -1.46
C VAL A 23 -0.88 10.51 -1.12
N SER A 24 -0.88 10.87 0.16
CA SER A 24 -1.54 12.08 0.64
C SER A 24 -0.84 13.34 0.13
N SER A 25 -1.49 14.50 0.28
CA SER A 25 -0.88 15.79 -0.03
C SER A 25 0.41 16.08 0.74
N ASN A 26 0.61 15.42 1.89
CA ASN A 26 1.79 15.55 2.75
C ASN A 26 2.89 14.54 2.40
N GLY A 27 2.77 13.84 1.26
CA GLY A 27 3.76 12.88 0.81
C GLY A 27 3.78 11.57 1.60
N GLN A 28 2.68 11.21 2.27
CA GLN A 28 2.59 9.97 3.07
C GLN A 28 1.82 8.89 2.31
N ILE A 29 2.34 7.67 2.31
CA ILE A 29 1.62 6.52 1.74
C ILE A 29 0.33 6.31 2.54
N MET A 30 -0.80 6.16 1.83
CA MET A 30 -2.12 5.95 2.42
C MET A 30 -2.53 4.48 2.31
N GLU A 31 -2.73 4.03 1.07
CA GLU A 31 -3.22 2.70 0.72
C GLU A 31 -2.89 2.40 -0.75
N GLY A 32 -3.14 1.17 -1.20
CA GLY A 32 -3.26 0.83 -2.61
C GLY A 32 -4.67 1.13 -3.13
N SER A 33 -4.89 1.07 -4.44
CA SER A 33 -6.22 1.35 -4.99
C SER A 33 -7.29 0.34 -4.58
N LEU A 34 -6.89 -0.88 -4.20
CA LEU A 34 -7.76 -1.94 -3.71
C LEU A 34 -7.22 -2.63 -2.46
N THR A 35 -6.10 -2.16 -1.90
CA THR A 35 -5.32 -2.91 -0.91
C THR A 35 -4.68 -2.04 0.16
N THR A 36 -4.28 -2.65 1.27
CA THR A 36 -3.43 -2.03 2.29
C THR A 36 -1.98 -2.49 2.08
N PRO A 37 -1.00 -1.56 1.97
CA PRO A 37 0.40 -1.91 1.81
C PRO A 37 1.12 -2.13 3.14
N PHE A 38 2.09 -3.03 3.13
CA PHE A 38 2.94 -3.40 4.25
C PHE A 38 4.40 -3.38 3.83
N PHE A 39 5.23 -2.69 4.60
CA PHE A 39 6.65 -2.49 4.35
C PHE A 39 7.48 -3.03 5.50
N TYR A 40 8.68 -3.51 5.21
CA TYR A 40 9.58 -3.99 6.26
C TYR A 40 10.50 -2.86 6.72
N ARG A 41 10.41 -2.48 7.99
CA ARG A 41 11.21 -1.41 8.60
C ARG A 41 11.63 -1.85 10.00
N ASP A 42 12.86 -1.57 10.40
CA ASP A 42 13.36 -1.85 11.76
C ASP A 42 13.04 -3.26 12.28
N ARG A 43 13.19 -4.27 11.41
CA ARG A 43 12.89 -5.69 11.67
C ARG A 43 11.43 -6.05 11.93
N LYS A 44 10.49 -5.17 11.55
CA LYS A 44 9.05 -5.38 11.69
C LYS A 44 8.28 -4.97 10.43
N TRP A 45 7.10 -5.55 10.27
CA TRP A 45 6.17 -5.11 9.23
C TRP A 45 5.39 -3.89 9.73
N VAL A 46 5.38 -2.84 8.91
CA VAL A 46 4.67 -1.59 9.16
C VAL A 46 3.65 -1.33 8.06
N THR A 47 2.52 -0.72 8.43
CA THR A 47 1.45 -0.30 7.52
C THR A 47 1.16 1.18 7.76
N PRO A 48 0.64 1.92 6.77
CA PRO A 48 0.17 3.29 6.97
C PRO A 48 -0.80 3.42 8.15
N SER A 49 -0.62 4.47 8.96
CA SER A 49 -1.52 4.83 10.06
C SER A 49 -2.86 5.35 9.55
N GLU A 50 -3.89 5.33 10.40
CA GLU A 50 -5.23 5.85 10.04
C GLU A 50 -5.20 7.33 9.72
N GLU A 51 -4.30 8.06 10.36
CA GLU A 51 -4.11 9.50 10.20
C GLU A 51 -3.58 9.88 8.81
N CYS A 52 -2.96 8.94 8.09
CA CYS A 52 -2.55 9.16 6.70
C CYS A 52 -3.76 9.25 5.76
N GLY A 53 -4.94 8.81 6.21
CA GLY A 53 -6.16 8.67 5.42
C GLY A 53 -6.22 7.32 4.67
N GLY A 54 -7.33 7.11 3.96
CA GLY A 54 -7.61 5.85 3.24
C GLY A 54 -8.60 4.95 3.99
N GLN A 55 -8.97 3.82 3.38
CA GLN A 55 -9.98 2.94 3.94
C GLN A 55 -9.41 2.06 5.07
N ILE A 56 -10.14 1.94 6.18
CA ILE A 56 -9.79 1.04 7.29
C ILE A 56 -10.18 -0.39 6.91
N GLY A 57 -9.32 -1.06 6.12
CA GLY A 57 -9.54 -2.43 5.64
C GLY A 57 -9.64 -3.46 6.77
N THR A 58 -10.40 -4.54 6.55
CA THR A 58 -10.62 -5.60 7.55
C THR A 58 -9.37 -6.43 7.86
N THR A 59 -8.53 -6.73 6.86
CA THR A 59 -7.24 -7.44 7.07
C THR A 59 -6.21 -6.59 7.81
N ARG A 60 -6.39 -5.26 7.81
CA ARG A 60 -5.57 -4.34 8.58
C ARG A 60 -5.67 -4.64 10.07
N ARG A 61 -6.87 -4.84 10.62
CA ARG A 61 -7.06 -5.11 12.06
C ARG A 61 -6.31 -6.37 12.52
N TRP A 62 -6.34 -7.43 11.72
CA TRP A 62 -5.55 -8.65 11.99
C TRP A 62 -4.05 -8.39 11.92
N ALA A 63 -3.59 -7.66 10.90
CA ALA A 63 -2.17 -7.36 10.74
C ALA A 63 -1.63 -6.46 11.85
N LEU A 64 -2.45 -5.61 12.47
CA LEU A 64 -2.07 -4.76 13.61
C LEU A 64 -1.83 -5.52 14.90
N GLU A 65 -2.39 -6.72 15.06
CA GLU A 65 -2.06 -7.59 16.19
C GLU A 65 -0.60 -8.07 16.13
N LYS A 66 0.04 -8.00 14.95
CA LYS A 66 1.41 -8.50 14.70
C LYS A 66 2.38 -7.44 14.17
N GLY A 67 1.87 -6.35 13.59
CA GLY A 67 2.62 -5.27 12.95
C GLY A 67 2.43 -3.93 13.65
N THR A 68 2.97 -2.86 13.08
CA THR A 68 2.87 -1.51 13.66
C THR A 68 2.30 -0.51 12.65
N GLN A 69 1.38 0.36 13.09
CA GLN A 69 0.99 1.53 12.29
C GLN A 69 2.06 2.60 12.37
N THR A 70 2.39 3.21 11.24
CA THR A 70 3.29 4.36 11.23
C THR A 70 3.03 5.23 10.00
N THR A 71 3.62 6.41 10.02
CA THR A 71 3.66 7.32 8.89
C THR A 71 4.80 6.91 7.98
N ILE A 72 4.49 6.58 6.73
CA ILE A 72 5.47 6.09 5.75
C ILE A 72 5.59 7.14 4.64
N PRO A 73 6.67 7.92 4.61
CA PRO A 73 6.84 8.94 3.56
C PRO A 73 7.20 8.26 2.24
N ILE A 74 6.68 8.79 1.13
CA ILE A 74 7.00 8.30 -0.23
C ILE A 74 8.51 8.32 -0.49
N THR A 75 9.22 9.28 0.09
CA THR A 75 10.68 9.42 -0.02
C THR A 75 11.46 8.32 0.69
N SER A 76 10.82 7.50 1.53
CA SER A 76 11.44 6.33 2.15
C SER A 76 11.34 5.06 1.30
N LEU A 77 10.57 5.09 0.20
CA LEU A 77 10.47 3.96 -0.71
C LEU A 77 11.66 3.94 -1.66
N THR A 78 12.11 2.73 -2.00
CA THR A 78 13.17 2.52 -2.99
C THR A 78 12.69 1.69 -4.17
N GLU A 79 13.29 1.90 -5.34
CA GLU A 79 13.00 1.09 -6.52
C GLU A 79 13.35 -0.39 -6.26
N ASN A 80 12.46 -1.31 -6.65
CA ASN A 80 12.51 -2.75 -6.37
C ASN A 80 12.34 -3.17 -4.90
N GLU A 81 12.01 -2.23 -4.00
CA GLU A 81 11.74 -2.57 -2.60
C GLU A 81 10.64 -3.61 -2.48
N GLU A 82 10.86 -4.61 -1.63
CA GLU A 82 9.89 -5.67 -1.36
C GLU A 82 8.80 -5.19 -0.42
N CYS A 83 7.56 -5.47 -0.78
CA CYS A 83 6.41 -5.14 0.04
C CYS A 83 5.34 -6.24 -0.07
N TRP A 84 4.39 -6.20 0.87
CA TRP A 84 3.15 -6.95 0.76
C TRP A 84 1.99 -5.99 0.59
N ILE A 85 0.96 -6.42 -0.13
CA ILE A 85 -0.33 -5.75 -0.20
C ILE A 85 -1.42 -6.72 0.23
N SER A 86 -2.50 -6.23 0.83
CA SER A 86 -3.59 -7.09 1.27
C SER A 86 -4.97 -6.48 1.07
N ASN A 87 -5.96 -7.33 0.81
CA ASN A 87 -7.37 -7.01 1.00
C ASN A 87 -8.17 -8.25 1.42
N GLY A 88 -9.44 -8.04 1.77
CA GLY A 88 -10.33 -9.12 2.22
C GLY A 88 -10.70 -10.16 1.17
N VAL A 89 -10.36 -9.95 -0.11
CA VAL A 89 -10.68 -10.88 -1.21
C VAL A 89 -9.50 -11.78 -1.54
N ARG A 90 -8.27 -11.24 -1.55
CA ARG A 90 -7.06 -11.94 -2.01
C ARG A 90 -6.07 -12.29 -0.90
N GLY A 91 -6.36 -11.92 0.34
CA GLY A 91 -5.42 -12.13 1.44
C GLY A 91 -4.19 -11.27 1.25
N PHE A 92 -3.00 -11.84 1.36
CA PHE A 92 -1.72 -11.15 1.19
C PHE A 92 -1.07 -11.52 -0.15
N THR A 93 -0.56 -10.52 -0.86
CA THR A 93 0.15 -10.67 -2.13
C THR A 93 1.49 -9.95 -2.04
N PHE A 94 2.55 -10.60 -2.50
CA PHE A 94 3.89 -10.02 -2.55
C PHE A 94 4.03 -9.11 -3.76
N GLY A 95 4.79 -8.03 -3.62
CA GLY A 95 5.08 -7.09 -4.71
C GLY A 95 6.46 -6.44 -4.57
N ARG A 96 6.84 -5.72 -5.62
CA ARG A 96 8.04 -4.86 -5.64
C ARG A 96 7.66 -3.46 -6.09
N ILE A 97 8.22 -2.46 -5.44
CA ILE A 97 8.00 -1.06 -5.78
C ILE A 97 8.61 -0.73 -7.14
N LYS A 98 7.82 -0.02 -7.95
CA LYS A 98 8.18 0.55 -9.24
C LYS A 98 7.71 2.00 -9.29
N PHE A 99 8.63 2.93 -9.53
CA PHE A 99 8.22 4.31 -9.80
C PHE A 99 7.71 4.43 -11.24
N LEU A 100 6.58 5.11 -11.40
CA LEU A 100 6.06 5.42 -12.72
C LEU A 100 7.03 6.41 -13.39
N SER A 101 7.50 6.06 -14.58
CA SER A 101 8.34 6.89 -15.45
C SER A 101 7.52 7.91 -16.22
#